data_AF-B4V1R4-F1
#
_entry.id   AF-B4V1R4-F1
#
_cell.length_a   1.000
_cell.length_b   1.000
_cell.length_c   1.000
_cell.angle_alpha   90.00
_cell.angle_beta   90.00
_cell.angle_gamma   90.00
#
_symmetry.space_group_name_H-M   'P 1'
#
loop_
_entity.id
_entity.type
_entity.pdbx_description
1 polymer ?
#
loop_
_entity_poly.entity_id
_entity_poly.type
_entity_poly.pdbx_seq_one_letter_code
_entity_poly.pdbx_strand_id
1 'polypeptide(L)'
;MIVFDSNALFGLSPDAPKFDLLRALKRSGRHKVAIPWMVLEELVAQKVIRQDEAHQEAVSAIRALNRVTPWRQEAVPRAFDAEEARRYWRKKYGELFEIIETSGDVARQALSREAHCEKPAKGSDAKAKGGARDAAIWLSVIDYMTKNPGETIHFVSANTRDFGDGGSFQPPMGQDLKGLEDRLVLLTSFDAVVSEFTTPLEVDEKHIEDVLVGLLTREETLSPLESAVKDLLTARTGSWMGTEVNAFLAGFGATNGYAPVRWNAWLSTPKAFLRSVREVSGHRIGEEEWYTATVDWILVGYATRPATASLSIPTAAENTGRIACQLRTRLLFSSKPGESPTVLQFWPPAALDPEEMAEWEPLVLEKMSASAASTAPLAMLLAMLAVSFFKNRSKGQESATG
;
A
#
# COMPACT_ATOMS: atom_id res chain seq x y z
N MET A 1 -3.34 -24.52 -3.03
CA MET A 1 -2.46 -23.43 -2.57
C MET A 1 -1.44 -23.10 -3.65
N ILE A 2 -1.03 -21.83 -3.76
CA ILE A 2 0.00 -21.36 -4.71
C ILE A 2 1.24 -21.01 -3.89
N VAL A 3 2.37 -21.66 -4.18
CA VAL A 3 3.61 -21.50 -3.42
C VAL A 3 4.70 -20.95 -4.33
N PHE A 4 5.27 -19.80 -3.99
CA PHE A 4 6.28 -19.15 -4.82
C PHE A 4 7.71 -19.45 -4.33
N ASP A 5 8.59 -19.73 -5.30
CA ASP A 5 10.03 -19.62 -5.16
C ASP A 5 10.48 -18.15 -5.21
N SER A 6 11.65 -17.84 -4.66
CA SER A 6 12.23 -16.49 -4.71
C SER A 6 12.51 -16.02 -6.13
N ASN A 7 12.88 -16.94 -7.04
CA ASN A 7 13.14 -16.60 -8.44
C ASN A 7 11.87 -16.08 -9.14
N ALA A 8 10.70 -16.67 -8.86
CA ALA A 8 9.43 -16.23 -9.43
C ALA A 8 8.98 -14.85 -8.93
N LEU A 9 9.48 -14.44 -7.75
CA LEU A 9 9.21 -13.14 -7.14
C LEU A 9 10.35 -12.14 -7.35
N PHE A 10 11.45 -12.56 -7.97
CA PHE A 10 12.65 -11.77 -8.07
C PHE A 10 12.41 -10.48 -8.86
N GLY A 11 12.89 -9.36 -8.31
CA GLY A 11 12.74 -8.04 -8.93
C GLY A 11 11.33 -7.44 -8.84
N LEU A 12 10.32 -8.18 -8.35
CA LEU A 12 8.98 -7.64 -8.14
C LEU A 12 8.97 -6.75 -6.89
N SER A 13 8.37 -5.57 -7.00
CA SER A 13 8.05 -4.74 -5.85
C SER A 13 6.72 -5.18 -5.25
N PRO A 14 6.54 -5.11 -3.92
CA PRO A 14 5.21 -5.25 -3.31
C PRO A 14 4.16 -4.27 -3.86
N ASP A 15 4.60 -3.18 -4.47
CA ASP A 15 3.74 -2.17 -5.10
C ASP A 15 3.52 -2.43 -6.61
N ALA A 16 4.09 -3.50 -7.16
CA ALA A 16 3.96 -3.82 -8.59
C ALA A 16 2.59 -4.45 -8.90
N PRO A 17 2.05 -4.27 -10.14
CA PRO A 17 0.75 -4.83 -10.53
C PRO A 17 0.61 -6.34 -10.30
N LYS A 18 1.69 -7.11 -10.45
CA LYS A 18 1.70 -8.56 -10.16
C LYS A 18 1.35 -8.86 -8.70
N PHE A 19 1.78 -8.03 -7.74
CA PHE A 19 1.41 -8.18 -6.33
C PHE A 19 -0.05 -7.85 -6.06
N ASP A 20 -0.65 -6.95 -6.85
CA ASP A 20 -2.07 -6.64 -6.74
C ASP A 20 -2.94 -7.85 -7.11
N LEU A 21 -2.52 -8.62 -8.12
CA LEU A 21 -3.18 -9.88 -8.46
C LEU A 21 -3.06 -10.92 -7.34
N LEU A 22 -1.89 -11.04 -6.69
CA LEU A 22 -1.73 -11.94 -5.55
C LEU A 22 -2.63 -11.54 -4.37
N ARG A 23 -2.80 -10.24 -4.13
CA ARG A 23 -3.75 -9.72 -3.13
C ARG A 23 -5.18 -10.08 -3.52
N ALA A 24 -5.55 -9.94 -4.80
CA ALA A 24 -6.87 -10.33 -5.30
C ALA A 24 -7.14 -11.82 -5.09
N LEU A 25 -6.18 -12.68 -5.48
CA LEU A 25 -6.25 -14.13 -5.27
C LEU A 25 -6.44 -14.49 -3.79
N LYS A 26 -5.66 -13.87 -2.90
CA LYS A 26 -5.81 -14.07 -1.45
C LYS A 26 -7.16 -13.58 -0.92
N ARG A 27 -7.62 -12.39 -1.33
CA ARG A 27 -8.87 -11.79 -0.85
C ARG A 27 -10.11 -12.52 -1.38
N SER A 28 -10.04 -13.14 -2.55
CA SER A 28 -11.12 -14.00 -3.08
C SER A 28 -11.48 -15.16 -2.14
N GLY A 29 -10.58 -15.53 -1.20
CA GLY A 29 -10.75 -16.65 -0.28
C GLY A 29 -10.66 -18.02 -0.95
N ARG A 30 -10.54 -18.09 -2.29
CA ARG A 30 -10.44 -19.33 -3.06
C ARG A 30 -9.03 -19.91 -3.07
N HIS A 31 -8.03 -19.05 -2.96
CA HIS A 31 -6.62 -19.43 -3.06
C HIS A 31 -5.80 -18.91 -1.89
N LYS A 32 -4.99 -19.81 -1.31
CA LYS A 32 -3.89 -19.44 -0.42
C LYS A 32 -2.66 -19.11 -1.26
N VAL A 33 -2.04 -17.98 -0.99
CA VAL A 33 -0.77 -17.55 -1.61
C VAL A 33 0.31 -17.61 -0.56
N ALA A 34 1.38 -18.34 -0.83
CA ALA A 34 2.38 -18.68 0.18
C ALA A 34 3.81 -18.68 -0.35
N ILE A 35 4.76 -18.62 0.59
CA ILE A 35 6.19 -18.78 0.34
C ILE A 35 6.82 -19.62 1.46
N PRO A 36 7.81 -20.47 1.17
CA PRO A 36 8.65 -21.04 2.22
C PRO A 36 9.38 -19.96 3.01
N TRP A 37 9.65 -20.21 4.29
CA TRP A 37 10.39 -19.29 5.15
C TRP A 37 11.73 -18.86 4.54
N MET A 38 12.44 -19.80 3.90
CA MET A 38 13.70 -19.49 3.20
C MET A 38 13.53 -18.46 2.07
N VAL A 39 12.40 -18.48 1.35
CA VAL A 39 12.08 -17.48 0.32
C VAL A 39 11.82 -16.12 0.96
N LEU A 40 11.11 -16.07 2.08
CA LEU A 40 10.91 -14.83 2.84
C LEU A 40 12.24 -14.18 3.21
N GLU A 41 13.15 -14.96 3.80
CA GLU A 41 14.46 -14.46 4.22
C GLU A 41 15.29 -13.97 3.04
N GLU A 42 15.22 -14.63 1.88
CA GLU A 42 15.87 -14.12 0.67
C GLU A 42 15.28 -12.79 0.19
N LEU A 43 13.95 -12.67 0.11
CA LEU A 43 13.29 -11.43 -0.31
C LEU A 43 13.61 -10.27 0.63
N VAL A 44 13.68 -10.54 1.93
CA VAL A 44 14.06 -9.57 2.96
C VAL A 44 15.52 -9.17 2.80
N ALA A 45 16.44 -10.14 2.68
CA ALA A 45 17.86 -9.87 2.51
C ALA A 45 18.13 -8.99 1.28
N GLN A 46 17.49 -9.28 0.15
CA GLN A 46 17.62 -8.48 -1.07
C GLN A 46 17.19 -7.01 -0.86
N LYS A 47 16.09 -6.77 -0.15
CA LYS A 47 15.62 -5.39 0.12
C LYS A 47 16.56 -4.66 1.08
N VAL A 48 17.04 -5.34 2.11
CA VAL A 48 17.93 -4.75 3.12
C VAL A 48 19.28 -4.38 2.51
N ILE A 49 19.85 -5.26 1.66
CA ILE A 49 21.10 -4.97 0.93
C ILE A 49 20.94 -3.72 0.06
N ARG A 50 19.88 -3.65 -0.76
CA ARG A 50 19.63 -2.46 -1.60
C ARG A 50 19.42 -1.18 -0.80
N GLN A 51 18.79 -1.26 0.37
CA GLN A 51 18.60 -0.11 1.24
C GLN A 51 19.92 0.36 1.89
N ASP A 52 20.79 -0.57 2.28
CA ASP A 52 22.13 -0.26 2.77
C ASP A 52 22.97 0.40 1.68
N GLU A 53 22.98 -0.16 0.46
CA GLU A 53 23.67 0.41 -0.71
C GLU A 53 23.19 1.86 -0.98
N ALA A 54 21.88 2.08 -1.06
CA ALA A 54 21.31 3.42 -1.27
C ALA A 54 21.64 4.39 -0.13
N HIS A 55 21.69 3.90 1.12
CA HIS A 55 22.11 4.70 2.27
C HIS A 55 23.57 5.12 2.17
N GLN A 56 24.45 4.20 1.85
CA GLN A 56 25.89 4.45 1.69
C GLN A 56 26.15 5.44 0.54
N GLU A 57 25.42 5.30 -0.57
CA GLU A 57 25.46 6.25 -1.69
C GLU A 57 25.03 7.65 -1.25
N ALA A 58 23.91 7.78 -0.52
CA ALA A 58 23.43 9.06 -0.02
C ALA A 58 24.43 9.72 0.94
N VAL A 59 25.01 8.94 1.87
CA VAL A 59 26.04 9.42 2.80
C VAL A 59 27.29 9.88 2.04
N SER A 60 27.72 9.12 1.03
CA SER A 60 28.86 9.46 0.18
C SER A 60 28.61 10.75 -0.61
N ALA A 61 27.43 10.90 -1.21
CA ALA A 61 27.03 12.07 -1.98
C ALA A 61 27.03 13.35 -1.11
N ILE A 62 26.47 13.28 0.10
CA ILE A 62 26.46 14.41 1.04
C ILE A 62 27.90 14.78 1.46
N ARG A 63 28.75 13.79 1.71
CA ARG A 63 30.17 14.03 2.00
C ARG A 63 30.89 14.69 0.83
N ALA A 64 30.63 14.26 -0.40
CA ALA A 64 31.22 14.83 -1.61
C ALA A 64 30.78 16.29 -1.80
N LEU A 65 29.48 16.57 -1.65
CA LEU A 65 28.93 17.92 -1.76
C LEU A 65 29.58 18.87 -0.74
N ASN A 66 29.69 18.43 0.52
CA ASN A 66 30.32 19.19 1.60
C ASN A 66 31.81 19.52 1.37
N ARG A 67 32.50 18.85 0.43
CA ARG A 67 33.89 19.19 0.08
C ARG A 67 34.01 20.33 -0.93
N VAL A 68 32.96 20.56 -1.72
CA VAL A 68 32.98 21.54 -2.83
C VAL A 68 32.09 22.75 -2.57
N THR A 69 31.24 22.71 -1.54
CA THR A 69 30.39 23.84 -1.16
C THR A 69 30.94 24.57 0.07
N PRO A 70 30.90 25.91 0.11
CA PRO A 70 31.30 26.67 1.29
C PRO A 70 30.26 26.63 2.41
N TRP A 71 29.02 26.20 2.12
CA TRP A 71 27.99 25.89 3.11
C TRP A 71 27.90 24.38 3.35
N ARG A 72 27.78 23.99 4.62
CA ARG A 72 27.65 22.59 5.04
C ARG A 72 26.19 22.14 4.96
N GLN A 73 25.95 21.00 4.35
CA GLN A 73 24.66 20.32 4.42
C GLN A 73 24.44 19.82 5.86
N GLU A 74 23.40 20.31 6.52
CA GLU A 74 23.08 19.95 7.90
C GLU A 74 22.33 18.60 7.98
N ALA A 75 21.60 18.23 6.93
CA ALA A 75 20.83 17.00 6.89
C ALA A 75 21.73 15.81 6.54
N VAL A 76 22.25 15.12 7.56
CA VAL A 76 22.86 13.80 7.41
C VAL A 76 21.75 12.74 7.52
N PRO A 77 21.70 11.71 6.64
CA PRO A 77 20.73 10.64 6.77
C PRO A 77 20.88 9.96 8.14
N ARG A 78 19.75 9.57 8.75
CA ARG A 78 19.77 8.73 9.96
C ARG A 78 20.64 7.50 9.70
N ALA A 79 21.37 7.02 10.71
CA ALA A 79 22.13 5.78 10.61
C ALA A 79 21.22 4.62 10.17
N PHE A 80 21.70 3.80 9.23
CA PHE A 80 20.95 2.66 8.73
C PHE A 80 20.86 1.56 9.79
N ASP A 81 19.63 1.16 10.15
CA ASP A 81 19.35 0.04 11.04
C ASP A 81 18.86 -1.15 10.22
N ALA A 82 19.75 -2.11 9.98
CA ALA A 82 19.47 -3.29 9.18
C ALA A 82 18.39 -4.19 9.80
N GLU A 83 18.27 -4.24 11.13
CA GLU A 83 17.26 -5.08 11.79
C GLU A 83 15.89 -4.41 11.80
N GLU A 84 15.83 -3.07 11.91
CA GLU A 84 14.60 -2.31 11.65
C GLU A 84 14.10 -2.57 10.22
N ALA A 85 14.99 -2.51 9.23
CA ALA A 85 14.66 -2.83 7.84
C ALA A 85 14.18 -4.27 7.66
N ARG A 86 14.85 -5.26 8.26
CA ARG A 86 14.42 -6.67 8.22
C ARG A 86 13.04 -6.89 8.82
N ARG A 87 12.78 -6.35 10.03
CA ARG A 87 11.46 -6.44 10.67
C ARG A 87 10.38 -5.81 9.81
N TYR A 88 10.64 -4.65 9.21
CA TYR A 88 9.72 -4.00 8.28
C TYR A 88 9.38 -4.92 7.10
N TRP A 89 10.38 -5.45 6.40
CA TRP A 89 10.14 -6.28 5.21
C TRP A 89 9.52 -7.65 5.53
N ARG A 90 9.91 -8.29 6.64
CA ARG A 90 9.25 -9.52 7.10
C ARG A 90 7.75 -9.30 7.32
N LYS A 91 7.40 -8.21 8.03
CA LYS A 91 6.00 -7.82 8.23
C LYS A 91 5.30 -7.56 6.90
N LYS A 92 5.92 -6.80 6.00
CA LYS A 92 5.34 -6.46 4.70
C LYS A 92 5.07 -7.66 3.80
N TYR A 93 5.99 -8.62 3.73
CA TYR A 93 5.74 -9.84 2.96
C TYR A 93 4.76 -10.77 3.68
N GLY A 94 4.78 -10.86 5.02
CA GLY A 94 3.82 -11.65 5.79
C GLY A 94 2.38 -11.13 5.74
N GLU A 95 2.16 -9.84 5.47
CA GLU A 95 0.82 -9.29 5.18
C GLU A 95 0.20 -9.96 3.93
N LEU A 96 1.03 -10.33 2.95
CA LEU A 96 0.60 -10.97 1.70
C LEU A 96 0.67 -12.50 1.77
N PHE A 97 1.80 -13.06 2.15
CA PHE A 97 2.03 -14.49 2.03
C PHE A 97 1.75 -15.25 3.32
N GLU A 98 1.16 -16.43 3.18
CA GLU A 98 1.26 -17.47 4.20
C GLU A 98 2.69 -18.03 4.19
N ILE A 99 3.30 -18.15 5.37
CA ILE A 99 4.69 -18.62 5.49
C ILE A 99 4.66 -20.12 5.77
N ILE A 100 5.24 -20.91 4.86
CA ILE A 100 5.50 -22.33 5.08
C ILE A 100 6.80 -22.43 5.85
N GLU A 101 6.70 -22.80 7.13
CA GLU A 101 7.88 -22.93 8.00
C GLU A 101 8.85 -24.01 7.50
N THR A 102 10.13 -23.66 7.47
CA THR A 102 11.21 -24.61 7.18
C THR A 102 11.64 -25.28 8.49
N SER A 103 11.25 -26.54 8.68
CA SER A 103 11.61 -27.28 9.89
C SER A 103 13.13 -27.49 10.02
N GLY A 104 13.61 -27.72 11.25
CA GLY A 104 15.03 -27.98 11.51
C GLY A 104 15.56 -29.23 10.80
N ASP A 105 14.72 -30.26 10.63
CA ASP A 105 15.07 -31.46 9.85
C ASP A 105 15.19 -31.16 8.37
N VAL A 106 14.22 -30.42 7.80
CA VAL A 106 14.27 -29.95 6.42
C VAL A 106 15.53 -29.12 6.16
N ALA A 107 15.88 -28.21 7.07
CA ALA A 107 17.08 -27.40 6.95
C ALA A 107 18.37 -28.24 6.96
N ARG A 108 18.46 -29.23 7.86
CA ARG A 108 19.60 -30.16 7.89
C ARG A 108 19.71 -30.99 6.61
N GLN A 109 18.57 -31.48 6.11
CA GLN A 109 18.53 -32.26 4.87
C GLN A 109 18.92 -31.41 3.66
N ALA A 110 18.49 -30.14 3.60
CA ALA A 110 18.87 -29.21 2.55
C ALA A 110 20.38 -28.94 2.51
N LEU A 111 21.01 -28.74 3.68
CA LEU A 111 22.47 -28.62 3.79
C LEU A 111 23.17 -29.92 3.36
N SER A 112 22.61 -31.08 3.73
CA SER A 112 23.13 -32.37 3.27
C SER A 112 23.10 -32.49 1.75
N ARG A 113 21.99 -32.09 1.10
CA ARG A 113 21.89 -32.10 -0.37
C ARG A 113 22.93 -31.23 -1.03
N GLU A 114 23.18 -30.03 -0.50
CA GLU A 114 24.23 -29.16 -1.02
C GLU A 114 25.61 -29.80 -0.89
N ALA A 115 25.92 -30.42 0.25
CA ALA A 115 27.19 -31.11 0.48
C ALA A 115 27.41 -32.24 -0.54
N HIS A 116 26.35 -33.02 -0.81
CA HIS A 116 26.36 -34.15 -1.75
C HIS A 116 26.08 -33.74 -3.21
N CYS A 117 25.84 -32.46 -3.48
CA CYS A 117 25.53 -31.94 -4.82
C CYS A 117 24.27 -32.58 -5.45
N GLU A 118 23.26 -32.84 -4.61
CA GLU A 118 21.99 -33.47 -5.00
C GLU A 118 20.93 -32.42 -5.34
N LYS A 119 20.11 -32.70 -6.37
CA LYS A 119 19.04 -31.80 -6.81
C LYS A 119 18.04 -31.46 -5.69
N PRO A 120 17.51 -30.22 -5.63
CA PRO A 120 17.74 -29.12 -6.58
C PRO A 120 19.04 -28.32 -6.33
N ALA A 121 19.93 -28.76 -5.42
CA ALA A 121 21.23 -28.11 -5.30
C ALA A 121 22.07 -28.32 -6.57
N LYS A 122 23.06 -27.44 -6.76
CA LYS A 122 23.94 -27.50 -7.92
C LYS A 122 24.75 -28.80 -7.90
N GLY A 123 24.84 -29.43 -9.08
CA GLY A 123 25.61 -30.66 -9.27
C GLY A 123 27.12 -30.48 -9.10
N SER A 124 27.85 -31.60 -9.06
CA SER A 124 29.30 -31.65 -8.89
C SER A 124 30.08 -30.81 -9.90
N ASP A 125 29.51 -30.61 -11.08
CA ASP A 125 30.15 -29.95 -12.22
C ASP A 125 30.00 -28.42 -12.18
N ALA A 126 29.30 -27.89 -11.17
CA ALA A 126 29.14 -26.45 -10.99
C ALA A 126 30.43 -25.80 -10.50
N LYS A 127 30.79 -24.65 -11.09
CA LYS A 127 31.98 -23.85 -10.72
C LYS A 127 32.02 -23.47 -9.23
N ALA A 128 30.87 -23.39 -8.58
CA ALA A 128 30.74 -23.24 -7.14
C ALA A 128 29.60 -24.12 -6.65
N LYS A 129 29.87 -24.96 -5.64
CA LYS A 129 28.85 -25.68 -4.89
C LYS A 129 27.90 -24.65 -4.27
N GLY A 130 26.62 -24.97 -4.27
CA GLY A 130 25.57 -24.10 -3.76
C GLY A 130 24.20 -24.69 -4.04
N GLY A 131 23.16 -24.16 -3.38
CA GLY A 131 21.77 -24.56 -3.61
C GLY A 131 21.11 -25.23 -2.41
N ALA A 132 21.71 -25.17 -1.22
CA ALA A 132 21.02 -25.50 0.04
C ALA A 132 19.71 -24.70 0.17
N ARG A 133 19.69 -23.46 -0.32
CA ARG A 133 18.47 -22.65 -0.40
C ARG A 133 17.39 -23.34 -1.23
N ASP A 134 17.69 -23.67 -2.48
CA ASP A 134 16.73 -24.26 -3.41
C ASP A 134 16.25 -25.63 -2.88
N ALA A 135 17.15 -26.39 -2.22
CA ALA A 135 16.83 -27.63 -1.54
C ALA A 135 15.90 -27.42 -0.33
N ALA A 136 16.14 -26.37 0.47
CA ALA A 136 15.27 -26.03 1.61
C ALA A 136 13.88 -25.60 1.15
N ILE A 137 13.78 -24.84 0.05
CA ILE A 137 12.52 -24.44 -0.58
C ILE A 137 11.74 -25.68 -1.01
N TRP A 138 12.36 -26.56 -1.80
CA TRP A 138 11.77 -27.81 -2.25
C TRP A 138 11.25 -28.66 -1.09
N LEU A 139 12.15 -28.98 -0.16
CA LEU A 139 11.83 -29.87 0.95
C LEU A 139 10.79 -29.27 1.91
N SER A 140 10.71 -27.94 2.04
CA SER A 140 9.63 -27.29 2.80
C SER A 140 8.27 -27.50 2.12
N VAL A 141 8.21 -27.47 0.78
CA VAL A 141 6.98 -27.77 0.04
C VAL A 141 6.57 -29.23 0.23
N ILE A 142 7.52 -30.17 0.13
CA ILE A 142 7.25 -31.60 0.34
C ILE A 142 6.78 -31.89 1.76
N ASP A 143 7.45 -31.32 2.77
CA ASP A 143 7.07 -31.45 4.17
C ASP A 143 5.66 -30.88 4.43
N TYR A 144 5.34 -29.73 3.83
CA TYR A 144 3.99 -29.16 3.90
C TYR A 144 2.95 -30.07 3.26
N MET A 145 3.21 -30.59 2.05
CA MET A 145 2.30 -31.51 1.36
C MET A 145 2.04 -32.77 2.18
N THR A 146 3.08 -33.31 2.82
CA THR A 146 2.99 -34.50 3.68
C THR A 146 2.08 -34.24 4.89
N LYS A 147 2.20 -33.06 5.50
CA LYS A 147 1.37 -32.65 6.66
C LYS A 147 -0.06 -32.26 6.28
N ASN A 148 -0.29 -31.92 5.00
CA ASN A 148 -1.58 -31.46 4.49
C ASN A 148 -2.04 -32.32 3.30
N PRO A 149 -2.51 -33.57 3.55
CA PRO A 149 -2.77 -34.56 2.49
C PRO A 149 -3.92 -34.19 1.53
N GLY A 150 -4.81 -33.26 1.92
CA GLY A 150 -5.93 -32.83 1.09
C GLY A 150 -5.63 -31.63 0.18
N GLU A 151 -4.44 -31.04 0.25
CA GLU A 151 -4.14 -29.83 -0.51
C GLU A 151 -3.32 -30.12 -1.78
N THR A 152 -3.74 -29.55 -2.91
CA THR A 152 -2.95 -29.46 -4.14
C THR A 152 -2.07 -28.21 -4.10
N ILE A 153 -0.78 -28.37 -4.36
CA ILE A 153 0.22 -27.30 -4.38
C ILE A 153 0.57 -26.95 -5.83
N HIS A 154 0.44 -25.67 -6.16
CA HIS A 154 0.97 -25.11 -7.40
C HIS A 154 2.27 -24.39 -7.06
N PHE A 155 3.40 -25.06 -7.29
CA PHE A 155 4.71 -24.53 -7.02
C PHE A 155 5.19 -23.67 -8.19
N VAL A 156 5.54 -22.41 -7.95
CA VAL A 156 5.86 -21.43 -8.97
C VAL A 156 7.35 -21.13 -8.94
N SER A 157 8.08 -21.52 -9.98
CA SER A 157 9.50 -21.20 -10.13
C SER A 157 9.88 -21.07 -11.60
N ALA A 158 10.58 -19.99 -11.96
CA ALA A 158 11.19 -19.86 -13.29
C ALA A 158 12.58 -20.52 -13.37
N ASN A 159 13.05 -21.18 -12.30
CA ASN A 159 14.32 -21.91 -12.28
C ASN A 159 14.16 -23.35 -12.82
N THR A 160 13.89 -23.45 -14.11
CA THR A 160 13.67 -24.74 -14.80
C THR A 160 14.91 -25.65 -14.81
N ARG A 161 16.11 -25.09 -14.61
CA ARG A 161 17.34 -25.87 -14.52
C ARG A 161 17.41 -26.71 -13.24
N ASP A 162 16.92 -26.18 -12.14
CA ASP A 162 17.05 -26.82 -10.83
C ASP A 162 15.78 -27.59 -10.44
N PHE A 163 14.61 -27.08 -10.82
CA PHE A 163 13.32 -27.72 -10.51
C PHE A 163 12.67 -28.47 -11.68
N GLY A 164 13.16 -28.30 -12.91
CA GLY A 164 12.54 -28.85 -14.12
C GLY A 164 11.37 -28.02 -14.66
N ASP A 165 10.59 -28.61 -15.55
CA ASP A 165 9.38 -28.02 -16.15
C ASP A 165 8.07 -28.63 -15.61
N GLY A 166 8.17 -29.55 -14.64
CA GLY A 166 7.04 -30.25 -14.05
C GLY A 166 6.66 -31.54 -14.76
N GLY A 167 7.20 -31.82 -15.95
CA GLY A 167 6.92 -33.07 -16.67
C GLY A 167 7.59 -34.29 -16.04
N SER A 168 8.77 -34.11 -15.45
CA SER A 168 9.45 -35.11 -14.63
C SER A 168 10.43 -34.47 -13.66
N PHE A 169 10.64 -35.09 -12.50
CA PHE A 169 11.59 -34.61 -11.49
C PHE A 169 12.79 -35.56 -11.39
N GLN A 170 14.00 -35.01 -11.52
CA GLN A 170 15.23 -35.79 -11.41
C GLN A 170 15.44 -36.31 -9.97
N PRO A 171 16.09 -37.48 -9.77
CA PRO A 171 16.46 -37.91 -8.43
C PRO A 171 17.36 -36.88 -7.71
N PRO A 172 17.20 -36.68 -6.39
CA PRO A 172 16.25 -37.36 -5.50
C PRO A 172 14.84 -36.73 -5.47
N MET A 173 14.58 -35.63 -6.18
CA MET A 173 13.29 -34.92 -6.11
C MET A 173 12.10 -35.79 -6.49
N GLY A 174 12.24 -36.65 -7.51
CA GLY A 174 11.18 -37.61 -7.86
C GLY A 174 10.89 -38.63 -6.76
N GLN A 175 11.87 -38.94 -5.90
CA GLN A 175 11.66 -39.83 -4.74
C GLN A 175 10.95 -39.12 -3.60
N ASP A 176 11.24 -37.82 -3.40
CA ASP A 176 10.55 -36.99 -2.41
C ASP A 176 9.04 -36.90 -2.69
N LEU A 177 8.65 -36.96 -3.97
CA LEU A 177 7.27 -36.89 -4.40
C LEU A 177 6.52 -38.21 -4.35
N LYS A 178 7.15 -39.30 -3.93
CA LYS A 178 6.51 -40.62 -3.97
C LYS A 178 5.22 -40.65 -3.14
N GLY A 179 4.08 -40.83 -3.79
CA GLY A 179 2.74 -40.78 -3.19
C GLY A 179 2.14 -39.37 -3.06
N LEU A 180 2.75 -38.37 -3.69
CA LEU A 180 2.35 -36.96 -3.71
C LEU A 180 2.25 -36.39 -5.13
N GLU A 181 2.53 -37.22 -6.15
CA GLU A 181 2.76 -36.80 -7.53
C GLU A 181 1.55 -36.10 -8.16
N ASP A 182 0.34 -36.54 -7.82
CA ASP A 182 -0.93 -36.00 -8.32
C ASP A 182 -1.30 -34.63 -7.70
N ARG A 183 -0.57 -34.21 -6.67
CA ARG A 183 -0.87 -32.99 -5.90
C ARG A 183 0.13 -31.86 -6.11
N LEU A 184 1.21 -32.08 -6.86
CA LEU A 184 2.16 -31.02 -7.18
C LEU A 184 2.04 -30.62 -8.65
N VAL A 185 1.70 -29.35 -8.90
CA VAL A 185 1.72 -28.73 -10.22
C VAL A 185 2.85 -27.70 -10.25
N LEU A 186 3.81 -27.83 -11.18
CA LEU A 186 4.85 -26.83 -11.36
C LEU A 186 4.41 -25.78 -12.40
N LEU A 187 4.42 -24.51 -12.02
CA LEU A 187 4.20 -23.37 -12.90
C LEU A 187 5.52 -22.64 -13.12
N THR A 188 5.93 -22.50 -14.37
CA THR A 188 7.28 -21.98 -14.71
C THR A 188 7.39 -20.47 -14.77
N SER A 189 6.28 -19.74 -14.58
CA SER A 189 6.27 -18.29 -14.60
C SER A 189 5.08 -17.71 -13.82
N PHE A 190 5.17 -16.42 -13.49
CA PHE A 190 4.02 -15.69 -12.93
C PHE A 190 2.86 -15.62 -13.93
N ASP A 191 3.13 -15.55 -15.23
CA ASP A 191 2.10 -15.45 -16.25
C ASP A 191 1.34 -16.78 -16.42
N ALA A 192 1.99 -17.91 -16.10
CA ALA A 192 1.33 -19.20 -15.94
C ALA A 192 0.36 -19.19 -14.75
N VAL A 193 0.72 -18.54 -13.63
CA VAL A 193 -0.21 -18.34 -12.49
C VAL A 193 -1.43 -17.51 -12.92
N VAL A 194 -1.20 -16.42 -13.67
CA VAL A 194 -2.30 -15.57 -14.15
C VAL A 194 -3.24 -16.38 -15.04
N SER A 195 -2.71 -17.16 -15.97
CA SER A 195 -3.50 -17.99 -16.89
C SER A 195 -4.24 -19.13 -16.19
N GLU A 196 -3.63 -19.73 -15.16
CA GLU A 196 -4.21 -20.86 -14.43
C GLU A 196 -5.35 -20.42 -13.51
N PHE A 197 -5.19 -19.29 -12.81
CA PHE A 197 -6.11 -18.91 -11.73
C PHE A 197 -7.04 -17.75 -12.08
N THR A 198 -6.85 -17.12 -13.24
CA THR A 198 -7.59 -15.91 -13.59
C THR A 198 -7.98 -15.89 -15.05
N THR A 199 -9.07 -15.18 -15.36
CA THR A 199 -9.42 -14.84 -16.73
C THR A 199 -9.33 -13.32 -16.88
N PRO A 200 -8.51 -12.77 -17.79
CA PRO A 200 -8.44 -11.33 -17.98
C PRO A 200 -9.80 -10.79 -18.43
N LEU A 201 -10.15 -9.60 -17.96
CA LEU A 201 -11.36 -8.88 -18.37
C LEU A 201 -10.96 -7.83 -19.42
N GLU A 202 -11.73 -7.75 -20.49
CA GLU A 202 -11.66 -6.59 -21.38
C GLU A 202 -12.30 -5.41 -20.67
N VAL A 203 -11.50 -4.38 -20.40
CA VAL A 203 -11.96 -3.15 -19.76
C VAL A 203 -11.79 -2.01 -20.75
N ASP A 204 -12.89 -1.69 -21.43
CA ASP A 204 -12.99 -0.53 -22.32
C ASP A 204 -13.53 0.69 -21.56
N GLU A 205 -13.57 1.84 -22.25
CA GLU A 205 -14.06 3.11 -21.68
C GLU A 205 -15.50 2.98 -21.17
N LYS A 206 -16.34 2.25 -21.92
CA LYS A 206 -17.72 2.00 -21.53
C LYS A 206 -17.82 1.18 -20.24
N HIS A 207 -17.00 0.15 -20.06
CA HIS A 207 -16.95 -0.63 -18.82
C HIS A 207 -16.50 0.22 -17.63
N ILE A 208 -15.55 1.14 -17.84
CA ILE A 208 -15.14 2.09 -16.81
C ILE A 208 -16.33 2.95 -16.37
N GLU A 209 -17.05 3.54 -17.31
CA GLU A 209 -18.20 4.41 -17.03
C GLU A 209 -19.39 3.65 -16.42
N ASP A 210 -19.81 2.56 -17.04
CA ASP A 210 -21.03 1.82 -16.66
C ASP A 210 -20.85 1.04 -15.36
N VAL A 211 -19.65 0.48 -15.12
CA VAL A 211 -19.40 -0.45 -14.00
C VAL A 211 -18.52 0.19 -12.94
N LEU A 212 -17.33 0.66 -13.29
CA LEU A 212 -16.33 1.04 -12.28
C LEU A 212 -16.67 2.35 -11.59
N VAL A 213 -17.12 3.37 -12.33
CA VAL A 213 -17.62 4.61 -11.75
C VAL A 213 -18.80 4.31 -10.83
N GLY A 214 -19.74 3.46 -11.26
CA GLY A 214 -20.87 3.03 -10.44
C GLY A 214 -20.46 2.29 -9.16
N LEU A 215 -19.40 1.48 -9.19
CA LEU A 215 -18.87 0.81 -7.99
C LEU A 215 -18.15 1.77 -7.05
N LEU A 216 -17.36 2.69 -7.59
CA LEU A 216 -16.51 3.62 -6.84
C LEU A 216 -17.28 4.82 -6.24
N THR A 217 -18.47 5.12 -6.76
CA THR A 217 -19.33 6.23 -6.28
C THR A 217 -20.40 5.80 -5.27
N ARG A 218 -20.53 4.49 -5.02
CA ARG A 218 -21.43 3.94 -3.99
C ARG A 218 -21.02 4.38 -2.60
N GLU A 219 -22.01 4.64 -1.74
CA GLU A 219 -21.77 5.05 -0.35
C GLU A 219 -21.03 3.96 0.44
N GLU A 220 -21.31 2.70 0.15
CA GLU A 220 -20.65 1.54 0.74
C GLU A 220 -19.15 1.46 0.40
N THR A 221 -18.74 2.08 -0.72
CA THR A 221 -17.34 2.15 -1.16
C THR A 221 -16.68 3.44 -0.65
N LEU A 222 -17.38 4.57 -0.77
CA LEU A 222 -16.86 5.89 -0.42
C LEU A 222 -16.64 6.05 1.08
N SER A 223 -17.58 5.64 1.94
CA SER A 223 -17.48 5.84 3.39
C SER A 223 -16.25 5.14 4.00
N PRO A 224 -15.98 3.84 3.71
CA PRO A 224 -14.75 3.18 4.15
C PRO A 224 -13.48 3.83 3.59
N LEU A 225 -13.52 4.28 2.33
CA LEU A 225 -12.40 4.97 1.70
C LEU A 225 -12.11 6.32 2.39
N GLU A 226 -13.13 7.14 2.62
CA GLU A 226 -13.03 8.43 3.31
C GLU A 226 -12.38 8.25 4.70
N SER A 227 -12.81 7.22 5.45
CA SER A 227 -12.22 6.89 6.75
C SER A 227 -10.77 6.41 6.61
N ALA A 228 -10.50 5.49 5.69
CA ALA A 228 -9.15 4.96 5.47
C ALA A 228 -8.16 6.06 5.07
N VAL A 229 -8.59 7.00 4.22
CA VAL A 229 -7.80 8.16 3.81
C VAL A 229 -7.50 9.09 4.98
N LYS A 230 -8.49 9.37 5.84
CA LYS A 230 -8.29 10.17 7.06
C LYS A 230 -7.23 9.54 7.96
N ASP A 231 -7.36 8.25 8.24
CA ASP A 231 -6.45 7.52 9.13
C ASP A 231 -5.03 7.48 8.56
N LEU A 232 -4.92 7.22 7.25
CA LEU A 232 -3.67 7.16 6.52
C LEU A 232 -2.94 8.52 6.50
N LEU A 233 -3.65 9.62 6.29
CA LEU A 233 -3.06 10.96 6.33
C LEU A 233 -2.74 11.43 7.75
N THR A 234 -3.47 10.96 8.76
CA THR A 234 -3.18 11.23 10.17
C THR A 234 -1.94 10.48 10.66
N ALA A 235 -1.76 9.23 10.21
CA ALA A 235 -0.61 8.41 10.57
C ALA A 235 0.71 8.92 9.96
N ARG A 236 0.66 9.64 8.85
CA ARG A 236 1.82 10.31 8.27
C ARG A 236 1.93 11.73 8.84
N THR A 237 2.83 11.93 9.79
CA THR A 237 3.18 13.28 10.25
C THR A 237 3.71 14.11 9.08
N GLY A 238 2.98 15.15 8.69
CA GLY A 238 3.34 15.98 7.56
C GLY A 238 2.44 17.21 7.40
N SER A 239 2.94 18.19 6.65
CA SER A 239 2.14 19.30 6.14
C SER A 239 1.89 19.07 4.66
N TRP A 240 0.64 19.08 4.27
CA TRP A 240 0.16 18.79 2.92
C TRP A 240 -0.25 20.07 2.21
N MET A 241 -0.28 20.04 0.88
CA MET A 241 -0.85 21.12 0.09
C MET A 241 -2.33 20.86 -0.17
N GLY A 242 -3.12 21.92 -0.20
CA GLY A 242 -4.54 21.91 -0.56
C GLY A 242 -4.95 23.27 -1.10
N THR A 243 -6.22 23.42 -1.42
CA THR A 243 -6.86 24.67 -1.86
C THR A 243 -7.83 25.12 -0.77
N GLU A 244 -7.68 26.34 -0.31
CA GLU A 244 -8.63 26.96 0.60
C GLU A 244 -9.93 27.28 -0.13
N VAL A 245 -11.07 26.91 0.46
CA VAL A 245 -12.39 27.15 -0.11
C VAL A 245 -13.11 28.23 0.69
N ASN A 246 -12.94 29.48 0.25
CA ASN A 246 -13.54 30.67 0.88
C ASN A 246 -14.85 31.08 0.19
N ALA A 247 -15.76 30.13 -0.04
CA ALA A 247 -17.03 30.40 -0.74
C ALA A 247 -18.10 31.10 0.12
N PHE A 248 -18.00 31.05 1.46
CA PHE A 248 -19.06 31.56 2.34
C PHE A 248 -19.10 33.10 2.43
N LEU A 249 -18.01 33.80 2.11
CA LEU A 249 -17.94 35.27 2.14
C LEU A 249 -18.13 35.92 0.76
N ALA A 250 -18.44 35.13 -0.28
CA ALA A 250 -18.70 35.64 -1.63
C ALA A 250 -19.83 36.69 -1.67
N GLY A 251 -20.80 36.59 -0.76
CA GLY A 251 -21.88 37.58 -0.60
C GLY A 251 -21.47 38.90 0.07
N PHE A 252 -20.27 38.98 0.66
CA PHE A 252 -19.74 40.18 1.34
C PHE A 252 -18.66 40.90 0.52
N GLY A 253 -18.55 40.63 -0.78
CA GLY A 253 -17.61 41.31 -1.67
C GLY A 253 -16.17 40.77 -1.65
N ALA A 254 -15.93 39.64 -0.98
CA ALA A 254 -14.70 38.87 -1.15
C ALA A 254 -14.84 38.02 -2.42
N THR A 255 -13.90 38.11 -3.35
CA THR A 255 -13.83 37.17 -4.48
C THR A 255 -13.71 35.74 -3.94
N ASN A 256 -14.33 34.76 -4.60
CA ASN A 256 -14.07 33.35 -4.33
C ASN A 256 -12.57 33.11 -4.48
N GLY A 257 -11.87 33.09 -3.34
CA GLY A 257 -10.43 32.93 -3.29
C GLY A 257 -10.12 31.45 -3.16
N TYR A 258 -9.64 30.85 -4.25
CA TYR A 258 -9.05 29.52 -4.25
C TYR A 258 -7.54 29.67 -4.16
N ALA A 259 -7.03 29.74 -2.93
CA ALA A 259 -5.60 29.91 -2.68
C ALA A 259 -4.98 28.57 -2.27
N PRO A 260 -3.80 28.20 -2.80
CA PRO A 260 -3.06 27.06 -2.29
C PRO A 260 -2.63 27.32 -0.84
N VAL A 261 -2.93 26.39 0.04
CA VAL A 261 -2.67 26.50 1.48
C VAL A 261 -2.08 25.20 2.03
N ARG A 262 -1.27 25.33 3.07
CA ARG A 262 -0.77 24.18 3.82
C ARG A 262 -1.75 23.76 4.91
N TRP A 263 -1.90 22.46 5.11
CA TRP A 263 -2.74 21.88 6.13
C TRP A 263 -2.08 20.62 6.73
N ASN A 264 -2.48 20.21 7.94
CA ASN A 264 -1.82 19.13 8.67
C ASN A 264 -2.72 17.90 8.82
N ALA A 265 -3.95 18.09 9.28
CA ALA A 265 -4.86 16.98 9.53
C ALA A 265 -6.32 17.38 9.30
N TRP A 266 -7.14 16.41 8.89
CA TRP A 266 -8.58 16.57 8.83
C TRP A 266 -9.20 16.57 10.24
N LEU A 267 -10.08 17.53 10.53
CA LEU A 267 -10.83 17.62 11.79
C LEU A 267 -11.99 16.62 11.84
N SER A 268 -12.55 16.30 10.67
CA SER A 268 -13.62 15.32 10.47
C SER A 268 -13.27 14.42 9.29
N THR A 269 -14.01 13.32 9.09
CA THR A 269 -13.87 12.52 7.88
C THR A 269 -14.15 13.40 6.65
N PRO A 270 -13.21 13.55 5.70
CA PRO A 270 -13.43 14.35 4.51
C PRO A 270 -14.46 13.67 3.61
N LYS A 271 -15.11 14.45 2.75
CA LYS A 271 -15.93 13.91 1.68
C LYS A 271 -15.11 13.71 0.43
N ALA A 272 -15.24 12.55 -0.20
CA ALA A 272 -14.50 12.16 -1.39
C ALA A 272 -15.41 12.10 -2.62
N PHE A 273 -14.94 12.64 -3.75
CA PHE A 273 -15.61 12.51 -5.04
C PHE A 273 -14.65 11.91 -6.04
N LEU A 274 -15.19 11.00 -6.84
CA LEU A 274 -14.47 10.44 -7.95
C LEU A 274 -14.25 11.52 -9.00
N ARG A 275 -12.99 11.77 -9.35
CA ARG A 275 -12.62 12.69 -10.42
C ARG A 275 -12.32 11.94 -11.71
N SER A 276 -11.44 10.94 -11.64
CA SER A 276 -11.10 10.12 -12.80
C SER A 276 -10.61 8.73 -12.40
N VAL A 277 -10.78 7.77 -13.30
CA VAL A 277 -10.29 6.40 -13.19
C VAL A 277 -9.40 6.13 -14.39
N ARG A 278 -8.17 5.66 -14.16
CA ARG A 278 -7.21 5.32 -15.21
C ARG A 278 -6.37 4.10 -14.83
N GLU A 279 -5.59 3.61 -15.80
CA GLU A 279 -4.67 2.47 -15.61
C GLU A 279 -5.40 1.24 -15.04
N VAL A 280 -6.55 0.92 -15.63
CA VAL A 280 -7.42 -0.14 -15.15
C VAL A 280 -6.93 -1.49 -15.65
N SER A 281 -6.90 -2.47 -14.74
CA SER A 281 -6.75 -3.89 -15.09
C SER A 281 -7.80 -4.70 -14.35
N GLY A 282 -8.50 -5.56 -15.08
CA GLY A 282 -9.55 -6.43 -14.55
C GLY A 282 -9.22 -7.91 -14.72
N HIS A 283 -9.49 -8.70 -13.70
CA HIS A 283 -9.34 -10.15 -13.72
C HIS A 283 -10.55 -10.82 -13.06
N ARG A 284 -11.09 -11.85 -13.70
CA ARG A 284 -12.06 -12.75 -13.08
C ARG A 284 -11.31 -13.84 -12.31
N ILE A 285 -11.62 -13.99 -11.03
CA ILE A 285 -11.08 -15.02 -10.14
C ILE A 285 -12.26 -15.87 -9.70
N GLY A 286 -12.44 -17.01 -10.36
CA GLY A 286 -13.64 -17.81 -10.18
C GLY A 286 -14.88 -17.10 -10.73
N GLU A 287 -15.83 -16.72 -9.87
CA GLU A 287 -17.05 -15.99 -10.25
C GLU A 287 -16.97 -14.50 -9.92
N GLU A 288 -15.92 -14.07 -9.22
CA GLU A 288 -15.76 -12.69 -8.79
C GLU A 288 -14.87 -11.92 -9.75
N GLU A 289 -15.23 -10.67 -10.03
CA GLU A 289 -14.42 -9.78 -10.86
C GLU A 289 -13.63 -8.84 -9.95
N TRP A 290 -12.33 -8.80 -10.17
CA TRP A 290 -11.37 -8.03 -9.40
C TRP A 290 -10.72 -6.98 -10.28
N TYR A 291 -10.62 -5.77 -9.77
CA TYR A 291 -10.14 -4.61 -10.49
C TYR A 291 -8.99 -3.95 -9.74
N THR A 292 -8.01 -3.51 -10.50
CA THR A 292 -7.01 -2.55 -10.04
C THR A 292 -7.13 -1.28 -10.87
N ALA A 293 -7.10 -0.12 -10.23
CA ALA A 293 -7.18 1.15 -10.94
C ALA A 293 -6.43 2.24 -10.19
N THR A 294 -5.85 3.18 -10.94
CA THR A 294 -5.39 4.45 -10.41
C THR A 294 -6.55 5.44 -10.46
N VAL A 295 -6.97 5.91 -9.29
CA VAL A 295 -8.13 6.75 -9.10
C VAL A 295 -7.71 8.09 -8.55
N ASP A 296 -8.15 9.18 -9.19
CA ASP A 296 -8.05 10.53 -8.65
C ASP A 296 -9.35 10.89 -7.95
N TRP A 297 -9.19 11.42 -6.74
CA TRP A 297 -10.26 11.88 -5.89
C TRP A 297 -10.12 13.37 -5.64
N ILE A 298 -11.25 14.06 -5.48
CA ILE A 298 -11.31 15.36 -4.83
C ILE A 298 -11.80 15.13 -3.41
N LEU A 299 -11.01 15.54 -2.42
CA LEU A 299 -11.38 15.50 -1.02
C LEU A 299 -11.76 16.89 -0.54
N VAL A 300 -12.85 17.02 0.21
CA VAL A 300 -13.28 18.28 0.82
C VAL A 300 -13.62 18.10 2.28
N GLY A 301 -13.26 19.07 3.10
CA GLY A 301 -13.60 19.01 4.52
C GLY A 301 -12.99 20.14 5.34
N TYR A 302 -13.04 19.97 6.65
CA TYR A 302 -12.41 20.87 7.60
C TYR A 302 -11.06 20.30 8.03
N ALA A 303 -10.01 21.12 7.95
CA ALA A 303 -8.66 20.72 8.33
C ALA A 303 -7.98 21.77 9.21
N THR A 304 -6.98 21.31 9.96
CA THR A 304 -6.06 22.18 10.71
C THR A 304 -4.95 22.71 9.82
N ARG A 305 -4.59 23.97 10.00
CA ARG A 305 -3.46 24.63 9.34
C ARG A 305 -2.23 24.58 10.26
N PRO A 306 -1.01 24.61 9.70
CA PRO A 306 0.17 24.92 10.48
C PRO A 306 -0.04 26.26 11.19
N ALA A 307 0.34 26.35 12.47
CA ALA A 307 0.34 27.62 13.17
C ALA A 307 1.26 28.58 12.39
N THR A 308 0.70 29.68 11.90
CA THR A 308 1.51 30.77 11.37
C THR A 308 2.35 31.32 12.52
N ALA A 309 3.64 31.59 12.30
CA ALA A 309 4.56 32.16 13.28
C ALA A 309 4.25 33.63 13.66
N SER A 310 2.97 33.99 13.65
CA SER A 310 2.48 35.25 14.17
C SER A 310 2.70 35.30 15.68
N LEU A 311 3.16 36.46 16.16
CA LEU A 311 3.36 36.74 17.58
C LEU A 311 2.04 36.86 18.38
N SER A 312 0.90 36.87 17.70
CA SER A 312 -0.42 36.84 18.32
C SER A 312 -0.83 35.39 18.64
N ILE A 313 -1.40 35.16 19.82
CA ILE A 313 -2.01 33.87 20.19
C ILE A 313 -3.06 33.54 19.13
N PRO A 314 -2.83 32.54 18.25
CA PRO A 314 -3.77 32.26 17.19
C PRO A 314 -5.08 31.77 17.81
N THR A 315 -6.19 32.37 17.40
CA THR A 315 -7.49 31.84 17.81
C THR A 315 -7.69 30.46 17.17
N ALA A 316 -8.42 29.56 17.84
CA ALA A 316 -8.72 28.25 17.28
C ALA A 316 -9.39 28.34 15.88
N ALA A 317 -10.08 29.45 15.60
CA ALA A 317 -10.68 29.73 14.30
C ALA A 317 -9.64 29.98 13.19
N GLU A 318 -8.53 30.66 13.49
CA GLU A 318 -7.47 30.99 12.51
C GLU A 318 -6.72 29.75 12.00
N ASN A 319 -6.60 28.72 12.84
CA ASN A 319 -5.90 27.49 12.50
C ASN A 319 -6.81 26.44 11.86
N THR A 320 -8.06 26.78 11.55
CA THR A 320 -9.00 25.85 10.92
C THR A 320 -9.49 26.42 9.61
N GLY A 321 -9.59 25.56 8.60
CA GLY A 321 -9.98 25.98 7.26
C GLY A 321 -10.84 24.94 6.56
N ARG A 322 -11.68 25.42 5.65
CA ARG A 322 -12.30 24.58 4.62
C ARG A 322 -11.28 24.32 3.54
N ILE A 323 -10.85 23.08 3.41
CA ILE A 323 -9.81 22.66 2.47
C ILE A 323 -10.43 21.70 1.46
N ALA A 324 -10.06 21.89 0.20
CA ALA A 324 -10.21 20.91 -0.86
C ALA A 324 -8.83 20.46 -1.34
N CYS A 325 -8.64 19.20 -1.69
CA CYS A 325 -7.38 18.73 -2.28
C CYS A 325 -7.62 17.57 -3.24
N GLN A 326 -6.67 17.37 -4.14
CA GLN A 326 -6.63 16.19 -4.99
C GLN A 326 -5.84 15.09 -4.30
N LEU A 327 -6.41 13.89 -4.25
CA LEU A 327 -5.73 12.69 -3.78
C LEU A 327 -5.73 11.65 -4.90
N ARG A 328 -4.54 11.14 -5.23
CA ARG A 328 -4.41 9.99 -6.12
C ARG A 328 -4.20 8.73 -5.29
N THR A 329 -4.92 7.67 -5.63
CA THR A 329 -4.78 6.35 -5.00
C THR A 329 -4.76 5.25 -6.05
N ARG A 330 -3.99 4.19 -5.82
CA ARG A 330 -4.13 2.92 -6.53
C ARG A 330 -5.00 2.00 -5.66
N LEU A 331 -6.10 1.52 -6.21
CA LEU A 331 -7.06 0.70 -5.48
C LEU A 331 -7.10 -0.74 -6.00
N LEU A 332 -7.37 -1.68 -5.11
CA LEU A 332 -7.82 -3.04 -5.40
C LEU A 332 -9.25 -3.20 -4.88
N PHE A 333 -10.18 -3.59 -5.74
CA PHE A 333 -11.58 -3.75 -5.36
C PHE A 333 -12.25 -4.84 -6.20
N SER A 334 -13.34 -5.41 -5.70
CA SER A 334 -14.12 -6.43 -6.41
C SER A 334 -15.46 -5.85 -6.85
N SER A 335 -16.13 -6.51 -7.80
CA SER A 335 -17.53 -6.20 -8.15
C SER A 335 -18.54 -6.64 -7.09
N LYS A 336 -18.08 -7.35 -6.04
CA LYS A 336 -18.92 -7.90 -4.99
C LYS A 336 -19.51 -6.79 -4.11
N PRO A 337 -20.85 -6.72 -3.96
CA PRO A 337 -21.46 -5.75 -3.07
C PRO A 337 -20.96 -5.86 -1.62
N GLY A 338 -20.72 -4.73 -0.99
CA GLY A 338 -20.29 -4.64 0.42
C GLY A 338 -18.81 -4.92 0.68
N GLU A 339 -18.03 -5.29 -0.34
CA GLU A 339 -16.59 -5.45 -0.19
C GLU A 339 -15.87 -4.10 -0.30
N SER A 340 -15.18 -3.68 0.76
CA SER A 340 -14.45 -2.42 0.76
C SER A 340 -13.19 -2.48 -0.12
N PRO A 341 -12.90 -1.40 -0.88
CA PRO A 341 -11.68 -1.28 -1.65
C PRO A 341 -10.46 -1.24 -0.71
N THR A 342 -9.35 -1.83 -1.14
CA THR A 342 -8.05 -1.68 -0.48
C THR A 342 -7.24 -0.60 -1.18
N VAL A 343 -6.76 0.38 -0.42
CA VAL A 343 -5.76 1.34 -0.90
C VAL A 343 -4.40 0.64 -0.97
N LEU A 344 -3.93 0.38 -2.18
CA LEU A 344 -2.63 -0.25 -2.45
C LEU A 344 -1.50 0.77 -2.38
N GLN A 345 -1.71 1.93 -2.99
CA GLN A 345 -0.76 3.03 -3.03
C GLN A 345 -1.51 4.35 -2.95
N PHE A 346 -0.86 5.38 -2.44
CA PHE A 346 -1.35 6.75 -2.52
C PHE A 346 -0.20 7.71 -2.74
N TRP A 347 -0.52 8.84 -3.37
CA TRP A 347 0.41 9.94 -3.56
C TRP A 347 0.06 11.09 -2.60
N PRO A 348 1.02 11.92 -2.19
CA PRO A 348 0.75 13.06 -1.31
C PRO A 348 -0.38 13.94 -1.87
N PRO A 349 -1.32 14.42 -1.03
CA PRO A 349 -2.35 15.34 -1.46
C PRO A 349 -1.76 16.61 -2.08
N ALA A 350 -2.40 17.08 -3.15
CA ALA A 350 -2.02 18.29 -3.86
C ALA A 350 -3.17 19.33 -3.81
N ALA A 351 -2.82 20.60 -4.01
CA ALA A 351 -3.82 21.64 -4.28
C ALA A 351 -4.56 21.31 -5.59
N LEU A 352 -5.82 21.73 -5.68
CA LEU A 352 -6.59 21.64 -6.92
C LEU A 352 -6.01 22.58 -7.97
N ASP A 353 -6.01 22.14 -9.22
CA ASP A 353 -5.50 22.91 -10.35
C ASP A 353 -6.46 24.08 -10.66
N PRO A 354 -5.98 25.34 -10.65
CA PRO A 354 -6.80 26.49 -11.06
C PRO A 354 -7.25 26.43 -12.52
N GLU A 355 -6.50 25.77 -13.41
CA GLU A 355 -6.87 25.64 -14.83
C GLU A 355 -8.13 24.77 -15.02
N GLU A 356 -8.40 23.89 -14.07
CA GLU A 356 -9.51 22.93 -14.08
C GLU A 356 -10.67 23.38 -13.18
N MET A 357 -10.65 24.62 -12.70
CA MET A 357 -11.60 25.16 -11.73
C MET A 357 -13.06 25.00 -12.15
N ALA A 358 -13.36 25.20 -13.44
CA ALA A 358 -14.71 25.06 -13.98
C ALA A 358 -15.29 23.63 -13.79
N GLU A 359 -14.44 22.61 -13.72
CA GLU A 359 -14.86 21.21 -13.55
C GLU A 359 -15.10 20.86 -12.08
N TRP A 360 -14.20 21.26 -11.19
CA TRP A 360 -14.26 20.83 -9.79
C TRP A 360 -15.03 21.78 -8.87
N GLU A 361 -15.13 23.07 -9.19
CA GLU A 361 -15.77 24.07 -8.32
C GLU A 361 -17.23 23.71 -7.96
N PRO A 362 -18.11 23.35 -8.92
CA PRO A 362 -19.50 23.00 -8.60
C PRO A 362 -19.60 21.84 -7.60
N LEU A 363 -18.76 20.81 -7.78
CA LEU A 363 -18.72 19.61 -6.95
C LEU A 363 -18.25 19.94 -5.52
N VAL A 364 -17.20 20.76 -5.40
CA VAL A 364 -16.68 21.20 -4.10
C VAL A 364 -17.74 22.00 -3.32
N LEU A 365 -18.41 22.94 -4.00
CA LEU A 365 -19.42 23.80 -3.38
C LEU A 365 -20.66 23.03 -2.92
N GLU A 366 -21.18 22.12 -3.76
CA GLU A 366 -22.33 21.27 -3.42
C GLU A 366 -22.05 20.48 -2.12
N LYS A 367 -20.87 19.89 -2.03
CA LYS A 367 -20.56 18.92 -0.99
C LYS A 367 -20.12 19.57 0.31
N MET A 368 -19.46 20.71 0.24
CA MET A 368 -19.23 21.54 1.42
C MET A 368 -20.55 22.07 2.00
N SER A 369 -21.55 22.35 1.17
CA SER A 369 -22.87 22.78 1.62
C SER A 369 -23.63 21.64 2.33
N ALA A 370 -23.58 20.42 1.79
CA ALA A 370 -24.18 19.23 2.42
C ALA A 370 -23.49 18.84 3.74
N SER A 371 -22.16 19.00 3.82
CA SER A 371 -21.38 18.73 5.05
C SER A 371 -21.73 19.71 6.19
N ALA A 372 -21.98 20.97 5.85
CA ALA A 372 -22.41 21.98 6.83
C ALA A 372 -23.80 21.69 7.43
N ALA A 373 -24.68 21.00 6.70
CA ALA A 373 -26.01 20.63 7.18
C ALA A 373 -26.03 19.35 8.05
N SER A 374 -25.05 18.46 7.88
CA SER A 374 -25.04 17.11 8.49
C SER A 374 -24.13 16.97 9.72
N THR A 375 -23.26 17.94 9.99
CA THR A 375 -22.29 17.82 11.07
C THR A 375 -22.65 18.71 12.27
N ALA A 376 -22.25 18.28 13.47
CA ALA A 376 -22.34 19.01 14.73
C ALA A 376 -21.24 20.08 15.01
N PRO A 377 -20.36 20.53 14.07
CA PRO A 377 -19.30 21.46 14.40
C PRO A 377 -19.86 22.86 14.64
N LEU A 378 -21.09 23.19 14.26
CA LEU A 378 -21.71 24.42 14.77
C LEU A 378 -21.86 24.37 16.30
N ALA A 379 -22.27 23.23 16.86
CA ALA A 379 -22.37 23.05 18.32
C ALA A 379 -20.98 22.99 18.98
N MET A 380 -19.98 22.38 18.34
CA MET A 380 -18.61 22.33 18.87
C MET A 380 -17.90 23.69 18.77
N LEU A 381 -18.11 24.42 17.68
CA LEU A 381 -17.60 25.79 17.47
C LEU A 381 -18.34 26.79 18.39
N LEU A 382 -19.65 26.63 18.58
CA LEU A 382 -20.43 27.36 19.59
C LEU A 382 -19.98 27.02 21.02
N ALA A 383 -19.66 25.77 21.31
CA ALA A 383 -19.13 25.36 22.62
C ALA A 383 -17.72 25.93 22.85
N MET A 384 -16.85 25.93 21.85
CA MET A 384 -15.52 26.57 21.95
C MET A 384 -15.61 28.10 22.06
N LEU A 385 -16.54 28.73 21.33
CA LEU A 385 -16.84 30.16 21.45
C LEU A 385 -17.43 30.49 22.84
N ALA A 386 -18.31 29.65 23.39
CA ALA A 386 -18.86 29.81 24.72
C ALA A 386 -17.77 29.69 25.79
N VAL A 387 -16.88 28.70 25.71
CA VAL A 387 -15.76 28.53 26.65
C VAL A 387 -14.80 29.73 26.60
N SER A 388 -14.52 30.29 25.43
CA SER A 388 -13.68 31.48 25.29
C SER A 388 -14.38 32.76 25.78
N PHE A 389 -15.70 32.90 25.59
CA PHE A 389 -16.50 33.98 26.19
C PHE A 389 -16.52 33.91 27.73
N PHE A 390 -16.71 32.73 28.32
CA PHE A 390 -16.71 32.55 29.77
C PHE A 390 -15.33 32.76 30.41
N LYS A 391 -14.24 32.37 29.72
CA LYS A 391 -12.87 32.57 30.18
C LYS A 391 -12.42 34.03 30.14
N ASN A 392 -12.98 34.85 29.25
CA ASN A 392 -12.76 36.30 29.25
C ASN A 392 -13.64 37.03 30.28
N ARG A 393 -14.82 36.51 30.61
CA ARG A 393 -15.68 37.10 31.66
C ARG A 393 -15.11 36.90 33.06
N SER A 394 -14.42 35.78 33.34
CA SER A 394 -13.82 35.54 34.66
C SER A 394 -12.62 36.46 34.99
N LYS A 395 -12.00 37.09 33.98
CA LYS A 395 -10.91 38.07 34.19
C LYS A 395 -11.40 39.49 34.43
N GLY A 396 -12.69 39.77 34.21
CA GLY A 396 -13.28 41.11 34.39
C GLY A 396 -13.90 41.37 35.77
N GLN A 397 -13.92 40.39 36.68
CA GLN A 397 -14.59 40.51 37.98
C GLN A 397 -13.66 40.59 39.19
N GLU A 398 -12.33 40.51 39.02
CA GLU A 398 -11.37 40.66 40.13
C GLU A 398 -10.83 42.08 40.33
N SER A 399 -11.30 43.09 39.59
CA SER A 399 -10.82 44.49 39.74
C SER A 399 -11.81 45.42 40.44
N ALA A 400 -12.75 44.89 41.24
CA ALA A 400 -13.71 45.72 41.96
C ALA A 400 -14.11 45.13 43.31
N THR A 401 -13.14 44.95 44.22
CA THR A 401 -13.27 45.12 45.69
C THR A 401 -11.96 44.73 46.37
N GLY A 402 -11.35 45.65 47.12
CA GLY A 402 -10.23 45.39 48.03
C GLY A 402 -9.05 46.31 47.81
#